data_AF-A0AAW0T819-F1
#
_entry.id   AF-A0AAW0T819-F1
#
_cell.length_a   1.000
_cell.length_b   1.000
_cell.length_c   1.000
_cell.angle_alpha   90.00
_cell.angle_beta   90.00
_cell.angle_gamma   90.00
#
_symmetry.space_group_name_H-M   'P 1'
#
loop_
_entity.id
_entity.type
_entity.pdbx_description
1 polymer ?
#
loop_
_entity_poly.entity_id
_entity_poly.type
_entity_poly.pdbx_seq_one_letter_code
_entity_poly.pdbx_strand_id
1 'polypeptide(L)'
;MSGKALSIPYITFNGCSGGGAAALKLESITVPAHQVTGKPVELDCNYDLEGDTLYSVTWYRDQDEFYRYTPGDTNPVDIFELPGVSVDKQEEEEEEEEEEKKKKKKKKKKKKKKKKKKKKKKKKKKKKKKKKKKKEEEEEEEEEEEEEPWESSLKN
;
A
#
# COMPACT_ATOMS: atom_id res chain seq x y z
N MET A 1 -20.82 21.17 5.82
CA MET A 1 -20.14 19.85 5.96
C MET A 1 -19.53 19.85 7.34
N SER A 2 -20.25 19.34 8.35
CA SER A 2 -19.76 19.26 9.74
C SER A 2 -18.61 18.24 9.84
N GLY A 3 -17.42 18.71 10.18
CA GLY A 3 -16.24 17.89 10.48
C GLY A 3 -16.09 17.73 11.99
N LYS A 4 -15.92 16.48 12.44
CA LYS A 4 -15.41 16.18 13.78
C LYS A 4 -13.89 16.06 13.67
N ALA A 5 -13.12 16.87 14.37
CA ALA A 5 -11.71 16.56 14.61
C ALA A 5 -11.65 15.50 15.72
N LEU A 6 -11.80 14.25 15.30
CA LEU A 6 -11.27 12.98 15.85
C LEU A 6 -12.16 11.82 15.34
N SER A 7 -11.75 11.27 14.19
CA SER A 7 -11.95 9.88 13.74
C SER A 7 -11.30 9.75 12.36
N ILE A 8 -10.12 9.14 12.30
CA ILE A 8 -9.51 8.58 11.10
C ILE A 8 -10.32 7.33 10.66
N PRO A 9 -10.30 6.79 9.41
CA PRO A 9 -9.95 7.30 8.08
C PRO A 9 -11.15 7.20 7.09
N TYR A 10 -10.89 7.66 5.85
CA TYR A 10 -11.72 7.68 4.63
C TYR A 10 -12.56 8.95 4.45
N ILE A 11 -12.09 9.88 3.62
CA ILE A 11 -12.95 10.44 2.58
C ILE A 11 -12.15 10.65 1.30
N THR A 12 -12.75 10.13 0.23
CA THR A 12 -12.37 10.24 -1.18
C THR A 12 -12.62 11.63 -1.76
N PHE A 13 -11.76 11.99 -2.71
CA PHE A 13 -11.84 13.17 -3.57
C PHE A 13 -13.21 13.33 -4.29
N ASN A 14 -13.83 14.49 -4.12
CA ASN A 14 -14.86 15.12 -4.97
C ASN A 14 -14.90 16.59 -4.50
N GLY A 15 -14.94 17.65 -5.28
CA GLY A 15 -15.23 17.93 -6.68
C GLY A 15 -15.55 19.44 -6.70
N CYS A 16 -15.06 20.18 -7.70
CA CYS A 16 -15.23 21.63 -7.82
C CYS A 16 -16.68 22.03 -8.15
N SER A 17 -17.28 22.99 -7.42
CA SER A 17 -18.14 24.06 -7.99
C SER A 17 -18.74 25.00 -6.92
N GLY A 18 -18.67 26.31 -7.15
CA GLY A 18 -19.70 27.27 -6.69
C GLY A 18 -19.25 28.26 -5.60
N GLY A 19 -19.14 29.53 -5.98
CA GLY A 19 -18.77 30.63 -5.09
C GLY A 19 -19.83 30.92 -4.03
N GLY A 20 -19.36 31.01 -2.79
CA GLY A 20 -19.97 31.63 -1.63
C GLY A 20 -18.83 31.83 -0.63
N ALA A 21 -18.76 32.99 0.03
CA ALA A 21 -17.80 33.19 1.10
C ALA A 21 -18.20 32.25 2.26
N ALA A 22 -17.58 31.07 2.31
CA ALA A 22 -17.75 30.11 3.38
C ALA A 22 -16.94 30.57 4.59
N ALA A 23 -17.54 30.54 5.78
CA ALA A 23 -16.89 30.91 7.02
C ALA A 23 -16.75 29.68 7.91
N LEU A 24 -15.60 29.53 8.58
CA LEU A 24 -15.41 28.49 9.59
C LEU A 24 -16.38 28.72 10.76
N LYS A 25 -17.23 27.74 11.03
CA LYS A 25 -18.14 27.76 12.17
C LYS A 25 -17.74 26.69 13.19
N LEU A 26 -17.36 27.12 14.38
CA LEU A 26 -17.12 26.19 15.49
C LEU A 26 -18.47 25.74 16.08
N GLU A 27 -18.77 24.44 16.02
CA GLU A 27 -20.02 23.88 16.53
C GLU A 27 -19.94 23.57 18.03
N SER A 28 -18.89 22.86 18.45
CA SER A 28 -18.70 22.51 19.85
C SER A 28 -17.25 22.14 20.15
N ILE A 29 -16.77 22.52 21.33
CA ILE A 29 -15.50 22.08 21.88
C ILE A 29 -15.76 21.35 23.20
N THR A 30 -15.28 20.10 23.32
CA THR A 30 -15.46 19.28 24.52
C THR A 30 -14.10 19.08 25.16
N VAL A 31 -13.90 19.70 26.32
CA VAL A 31 -12.69 19.56 27.14
C VAL A 31 -13.13 19.23 28.57
N PRO A 32 -12.65 18.12 29.18
CA PRO A 32 -13.00 17.79 30.54
C PRO A 32 -12.38 18.81 31.51
N ALA A 33 -13.19 19.31 32.44
CA ALA A 33 -12.78 20.37 33.38
C ALA A 33 -11.70 19.92 34.39
N HIS A 34 -11.67 18.64 34.75
CA HIS A 34 -10.67 18.07 35.66
C HIS A 34 -10.41 16.61 35.29
N GLN A 35 -9.13 16.21 35.23
CA GLN A 35 -8.73 14.83 35.02
C GLN A 35 -7.66 14.43 36.04
N VAL A 36 -7.67 13.16 36.43
CA VAL A 36 -6.63 12.56 37.27
C VAL A 36 -5.31 12.47 36.51
N THR A 37 -4.23 12.95 37.13
CA THR A 37 -2.86 12.88 36.59
C THR A 37 -2.51 11.45 36.15
N GLY A 38 -2.08 11.29 34.89
CA GLY A 38 -1.66 10.01 34.31
C GLY A 38 -2.76 9.22 33.60
N LYS A 39 -3.98 9.75 33.49
CA LYS A 39 -5.03 9.17 32.64
C LYS A 39 -5.08 9.89 31.28
N PRO A 40 -5.38 9.17 30.18
CA PRO A 40 -5.57 9.81 28.87
C PRO A 40 -6.80 10.73 28.90
N VAL A 41 -6.76 11.76 28.05
CA VAL A 41 -7.82 12.75 27.87
C VAL A 41 -8.12 12.86 26.39
N GLU A 42 -9.41 12.83 26.06
CA GLU A 42 -9.89 13.11 24.70
C GLU A 42 -10.33 14.57 24.63
N LEU A 43 -9.91 15.25 23.56
CA LEU A 43 -10.22 16.66 23.29
C LEU A 43 -10.97 16.74 21.96
N ASP A 44 -12.27 16.97 22.00
CA ASP A 44 -13.09 17.00 20.77
C ASP A 44 -13.31 18.44 20.29
N CYS A 45 -13.14 18.65 18.99
CA CYS A 45 -13.47 19.90 18.31
C CYS A 45 -14.33 19.63 17.08
N ASN A 46 -15.58 20.09 17.09
CA ASN A 46 -16.51 19.98 15.96
C ASN A 46 -16.63 21.34 15.27
N TYR A 47 -16.45 21.36 13.95
CA TYR A 47 -16.49 22.57 13.14
C TYR A 47 -17.14 22.31 11.78
N ASP A 48 -17.87 23.29 11.24
CA ASP A 48 -18.37 23.29 9.87
C ASP A 48 -17.51 24.24 9.02
N LEU A 49 -17.00 23.74 7.89
CA LEU A 49 -16.22 24.51 6.92
C LEU A 49 -17.10 25.18 5.86
N GLU A 50 -18.41 24.91 5.84
CA GLU A 50 -19.39 25.49 4.90
C GLU A 50 -18.97 25.46 3.40
N GLY A 51 -18.08 24.55 3.03
CA GLY A 51 -17.58 24.38 1.66
C GLY A 51 -16.12 24.81 1.43
N ASP A 52 -15.43 25.33 2.44
CA ASP A 52 -14.00 25.67 2.38
C ASP A 52 -13.09 24.52 2.84
N THR A 53 -11.78 24.68 2.65
CA THR A 53 -10.75 23.77 3.14
C THR A 53 -10.21 24.22 4.49
N LEU A 54 -10.09 23.29 5.45
CA LEU A 54 -9.44 23.57 6.72
C LEU A 54 -7.96 23.92 6.50
N TYR A 55 -7.53 25.07 7.01
CA TYR A 55 -6.12 25.44 7.01
C TYR A 55 -5.35 24.62 8.06
N SER A 56 -5.69 24.78 9.34
CA SER A 56 -5.10 24.00 10.43
C SER A 56 -6.01 23.98 11.67
N VAL A 57 -5.83 22.98 12.53
CA VAL A 57 -6.37 22.92 13.89
C VAL A 57 -5.19 22.88 14.85
N THR A 58 -5.15 23.80 15.82
CA THR A 58 -4.05 23.88 16.78
C THR A 58 -4.58 23.88 18.21
N TRP A 59 -4.02 23.03 19.05
CA TRP A 59 -4.31 22.98 20.48
C TRP A 59 -3.20 23.65 21.29
N TYR A 60 -3.64 24.54 22.18
CA TYR A 60 -2.77 25.27 23.10
C TYR A 60 -3.11 24.87 24.53
N ARG A 61 -2.06 24.73 25.34
CA ARG A 61 -2.17 24.74 26.79
C ARG A 61 -1.45 25.97 27.28
N ASP A 62 -2.19 26.87 27.92
CA ASP A 62 -1.69 28.17 28.35
C ASP A 62 -1.13 29.00 27.17
N GLN A 63 0.19 29.10 27.02
CA GLN A 63 0.84 29.83 25.92
C GLN A 63 1.59 28.92 24.94
N ASP A 64 1.61 27.61 25.21
CA ASP A 64 2.41 26.65 24.46
C ASP A 64 1.52 25.77 23.59
N GLU A 65 1.93 25.61 22.33
CA GLU A 65 1.33 24.68 21.38
C GLU A 65 1.78 23.26 21.72
N PHE A 66 0.86 22.29 21.75
CA PHE A 66 1.22 20.87 21.97
C PHE A 66 0.75 19.94 20.85
N TYR A 67 -0.18 20.38 20.01
CA TYR A 67 -0.68 19.60 18.88
C TYR A 67 -1.14 20.54 17.77
N ARG A 68 -0.79 20.20 16.53
CA ARG A 68 -1.28 20.87 15.33
C ARG A 68 -1.60 19.85 14.24
N TYR A 69 -2.75 20.04 13.59
CA TYR A 69 -3.19 19.28 12.45
C TYR A 69 -3.33 20.18 11.22
N THR A 70 -2.54 19.91 10.17
CA THR A 70 -2.53 20.68 8.91
C THR A 70 -2.74 19.73 7.73
N PRO A 71 -3.98 19.57 7.21
CA PRO A 71 -4.26 18.60 6.16
C PRO A 71 -3.58 18.93 4.81
N GLY A 72 -3.08 20.15 4.62
CA GLY A 72 -2.37 20.58 3.41
C GLY A 72 -0.87 20.26 3.37
N ASP A 73 -0.27 19.84 4.49
CA ASP A 73 1.17 19.64 4.60
C ASP A 73 1.60 18.19 4.37
N THR A 74 2.92 17.99 4.16
CA THR A 74 3.50 16.65 4.00
C THR A 74 3.40 15.82 5.28
N ASN A 75 3.49 16.49 6.44
CA ASN A 75 3.24 15.90 7.75
C ASN A 75 1.95 16.53 8.28
N PRO A 76 0.83 15.80 8.26
CA PRO A 76 -0.45 16.38 8.64
C PRO A 76 -0.58 16.61 10.14
N VAL A 77 0.26 15.99 10.97
CA VAL A 77 0.23 16.10 12.44
C VAL A 77 1.61 16.49 12.96
N ASP A 78 1.68 17.61 13.67
CA ASP A 78 2.82 18.06 14.46
C ASP A 78 2.47 17.95 15.95
N ILE A 79 3.35 17.33 16.74
CA ILE A 79 3.22 17.21 18.20
C ILE A 79 4.42 17.92 18.83
N PHE A 80 4.16 18.74 19.83
CA PHE A 80 5.18 19.45 20.59
C PHE A 80 5.15 18.95 22.03
N GLU A 81 6.29 18.49 22.53
CA GLU A 81 6.41 17.99 23.90
C GLU A 81 6.32 19.14 24.89
N LEU A 82 5.34 19.09 25.80
CA LEU A 82 5.22 20.05 26.90
C LEU A 82 5.36 19.34 28.25
N PRO A 83 6.01 19.98 29.25
CA PRO A 83 6.12 19.41 30.58
C PRO A 83 4.73 19.17 31.19
N GLY A 84 4.39 17.89 31.40
CA GLY A 84 3.10 17.48 31.94
C GLY A 84 1.98 17.31 30.92
N VAL A 85 2.27 17.31 29.62
CA VAL A 85 1.37 16.87 28.53
C VAL A 85 2.11 15.86 27.66
N SER A 86 1.52 14.69 27.46
CA SER A 86 2.02 13.69 26.52
C SER A 86 0.89 13.36 25.55
N VAL A 87 1.17 13.41 24.25
CA VAL A 87 0.20 13.13 23.18
C VAL A 87 0.64 11.86 22.46
N ASP A 88 -0.21 10.84 22.48
CA ASP A 88 0.07 9.55 21.85
C ASP A 88 -0.24 9.59 20.34
N LYS A 89 0.76 9.28 19.50
CA LYS A 89 0.65 9.26 18.03
C LYS A 89 0.36 7.85 17.52
N GLN A 90 -0.73 7.23 17.94
CA GLN A 90 -0.95 5.80 17.65
C GLN A 90 -1.38 5.52 16.20
N GLU A 91 -1.99 6.48 15.50
CA GLU A 91 -2.66 6.18 14.23
C GLU A 91 -1.72 6.15 13.01
N GLU A 92 -0.60 6.89 13.02
CA GLU A 92 0.35 6.90 11.88
C GLU A 92 1.24 5.65 11.83
N GLU A 93 1.61 5.07 12.98
CA GLU A 93 2.43 3.86 13.03
C GLU A 93 1.70 2.66 12.41
N GLU A 94 0.38 2.56 12.61
CA GLU A 94 -0.42 1.47 12.06
C GLU A 94 -0.53 1.54 10.53
N GLU A 95 -0.70 2.73 9.96
CA GLU A 95 -0.78 2.93 8.51
C GLU A 95 0.56 2.65 7.82
N GLU A 96 1.68 3.09 8.40
CA GLU A 96 3.02 2.79 7.89
C GLU A 96 3.32 1.28 7.94
N GLU A 97 2.94 0.60 9.02
CA GLU A 97 3.06 -0.85 9.13
C GLU A 97 2.21 -1.59 8.10
N GLU A 98 0.97 -1.15 7.88
CA GLU A 98 0.06 -1.67 6.86
C GLU A 98 0.64 -1.53 5.44
N GLU A 99 1.15 -0.34 5.12
CA GLU A 99 1.87 0.00 3.91
C GLU A 99 3.07 -0.93 3.69
N GLU A 100 3.90 -1.12 4.72
CA GLU A 100 5.03 -2.05 4.73
C GLU A 100 4.59 -3.48 4.49
N LYS A 101 3.54 -3.95 5.19
CA LYS A 101 2.96 -5.30 5.04
C LYS A 101 2.45 -5.49 3.61
N LYS A 102 1.77 -4.49 3.02
CA LYS A 102 1.31 -4.46 1.61
C LYS A 102 2.50 -4.52 0.64
N LYS A 103 3.56 -3.73 0.85
CA LYS A 103 4.81 -3.72 0.04
C LYS A 103 5.51 -5.09 0.10
N LYS A 104 5.69 -5.66 1.30
CA LYS A 104 6.28 -7.00 1.53
C LYS A 104 5.45 -8.10 0.84
N LYS A 105 4.12 -8.07 0.94
CA LYS A 105 3.20 -9.02 0.27
C LYS A 105 3.28 -8.92 -1.26
N LYS A 106 3.29 -7.70 -1.83
CA LYS A 106 3.48 -7.45 -3.27
C LYS A 106 4.84 -8.00 -3.77
N LYS A 107 5.93 -7.74 -3.04
CA LYS A 107 7.29 -8.24 -3.35
C LYS A 107 7.34 -9.78 -3.34
N LYS A 108 6.74 -10.43 -2.33
CA LYS A 108 6.63 -11.89 -2.22
C LYS A 108 5.84 -12.49 -3.39
N LYS A 109 4.71 -11.89 -3.77
CA LYS A 109 3.88 -12.30 -4.93
C LYS A 109 4.66 -12.19 -6.25
N LYS A 110 5.39 -11.08 -6.47
CA LYS A 110 6.26 -10.86 -7.65
C LYS A 110 7.38 -11.91 -7.73
N LYS A 111 8.06 -12.21 -6.61
CA LYS A 111 9.10 -13.26 -6.52
C LYS A 111 8.53 -14.65 -6.85
N LYS A 112 7.36 -15.00 -6.31
CA LYS A 112 6.66 -16.27 -6.60
C LYS A 112 6.28 -16.39 -8.09
N LYS A 113 5.75 -15.34 -8.70
CA LYS A 113 5.41 -15.28 -10.14
C LYS A 113 6.66 -15.46 -11.01
N LYS A 114 7.77 -14.79 -10.69
CA LYS A 114 9.07 -14.94 -11.41
C LYS A 114 9.61 -16.38 -11.30
N LYS A 115 9.57 -16.99 -10.12
CA LYS A 115 9.98 -18.41 -9.91
C LYS A 115 9.11 -19.38 -10.73
N LYS A 116 7.79 -19.19 -10.76
CA LYS A 116 6.85 -20.00 -11.57
C LYS A 116 7.13 -19.86 -13.07
N LYS A 117 7.38 -18.65 -13.57
CA LYS A 117 7.74 -18.39 -14.98
C LYS A 117 9.07 -19.07 -15.36
N LYS A 118 10.10 -18.98 -14.50
CA LYS A 118 11.41 -19.66 -14.70
C LYS A 118 11.25 -21.18 -14.75
N LYS A 119 10.46 -21.78 -13.83
CA LYS A 119 10.18 -23.22 -13.82
C LYS A 119 9.45 -23.67 -15.10
N LYS A 120 8.44 -22.92 -15.56
CA LYS A 120 7.73 -23.19 -16.83
C LYS A 120 8.68 -23.13 -18.04
N LYS A 121 9.56 -22.11 -18.13
CA LYS A 121 10.54 -21.97 -19.22
C LYS A 121 11.52 -23.15 -19.24
N LYS A 122 12.03 -23.59 -18.07
CA LYS A 122 12.92 -24.76 -17.94
C LYS A 122 12.22 -26.05 -18.40
N LYS A 123 10.95 -26.28 -18.01
CA LYS A 123 10.16 -27.45 -18.45
C LYS A 123 9.94 -27.45 -19.97
N LYS A 124 9.62 -26.30 -20.57
CA LYS A 124 9.45 -26.16 -22.05
C LYS A 124 10.77 -26.46 -22.79
N LYS A 125 11.91 -25.95 -22.30
CA LYS A 125 13.24 -26.24 -22.89
C LYS A 125 13.59 -27.73 -22.82
N LYS A 126 13.33 -28.39 -21.67
CA LYS A 126 13.54 -29.84 -21.52
C LYS A 126 12.66 -30.67 -22.47
N LYS A 127 11.38 -30.30 -22.62
CA LYS A 127 10.46 -30.99 -23.56
C LYS A 127 10.91 -30.81 -25.03
N LYS A 128 11.36 -29.61 -25.42
CA LYS A 128 11.90 -29.36 -26.78
C LYS A 128 13.17 -30.17 -27.05
N LYS A 129 14.10 -30.25 -26.09
CA LYS A 129 15.31 -31.07 -26.22
C LYS A 129 15.00 -32.56 -26.34
N LYS A 130 14.06 -33.09 -25.55
CA LYS A 130 13.62 -34.49 -25.65
C LYS A 130 12.95 -34.80 -27.00
N LYS A 131 12.11 -33.90 -27.51
CA LYS A 131 11.47 -34.07 -28.83
C LYS A 131 12.51 -34.04 -29.97
N LYS A 132 13.52 -33.16 -29.88
CA LYS A 132 14.60 -33.09 -30.86
C LYS A 132 15.42 -34.39 -30.89
N LYS A 133 15.84 -34.88 -29.72
CA LYS A 133 16.58 -36.16 -29.62
C LYS A 133 15.79 -37.35 -30.17
N LYS A 134 14.49 -37.44 -29.87
CA LYS A 134 13.63 -38.51 -30.41
C LYS A 134 13.51 -38.46 -31.94
N LYS A 135 13.49 -37.25 -32.52
CA LYS A 135 13.43 -37.07 -33.98
C LYS A 135 14.76 -37.44 -34.64
N GLU A 136 15.87 -37.07 -34.01
CA GLU A 136 17.21 -37.46 -34.48
C GLU A 136 17.38 -38.99 -34.39
N GLU A 137 16.91 -39.63 -33.31
CA GLU A 137 16.92 -41.10 -33.16
C GLU A 137 15.99 -41.80 -34.20
N GLU A 138 14.79 -41.26 -34.46
CA GLU A 138 13.87 -41.80 -35.48
C GLU A 138 14.42 -41.62 -36.91
N GLU A 139 15.08 -40.49 -37.22
CA GLU A 139 15.71 -40.25 -38.53
C GLU A 139 16.92 -41.17 -38.76
N GLU A 140 17.72 -41.46 -37.72
CA GLU A 140 18.86 -42.39 -37.79
C GLU A 140 18.38 -43.85 -37.97
N GLU A 141 17.29 -44.26 -37.30
CA GLU A 141 16.65 -45.58 -37.49
C GLU A 141 16.05 -45.73 -38.91
N GLU A 142 15.40 -44.69 -39.46
CA GLU A 142 14.87 -44.71 -40.84
C GLU A 142 15.99 -44.75 -41.89
N GLU A 143 17.11 -44.02 -41.69
CA GLU A 143 18.29 -44.08 -42.56
C GLU A 143 18.97 -45.46 -42.51
N GLU A 144 19.07 -46.11 -41.35
CA GLU A 144 19.59 -47.49 -41.23
C GLU A 144 18.69 -48.53 -41.94
N GLU A 145 17.35 -48.44 -41.82
CA GLU A 145 16.42 -49.36 -42.50
C GLU A 145 16.41 -49.19 -44.04
N GLU A 146 16.61 -47.97 -44.57
CA GLU A 146 16.73 -47.73 -46.02
C GLU A 146 18.06 -48.23 -46.61
N GLU A 147 19.10 -48.44 -45.78
CA GLU A 147 20.38 -48.99 -46.26
C GLU A 147 20.43 -50.52 -46.38
N GLU A 148 19.55 -51.26 -45.69
CA GLU A 148 19.54 -52.74 -45.73
C GLU A 148 19.18 -53.39 -47.10
N PRO A 149 18.30 -52.83 -47.96
CA PRO A 149 17.90 -53.47 -49.22
C PRO A 149 18.96 -53.53 -50.34
N TRP A 150 19.88 -52.55 -50.42
CA TRP A 150 20.94 -52.53 -51.45
C TRP A 150 22.19 -53.32 -51.03
N GLU A 151 22.44 -53.45 -49.73
CA GLU A 151 23.46 -54.37 -49.19
C GLU A 151 23.16 -55.85 -49.52
N SER A 152 21.89 -56.19 -49.76
CA SER A 152 21.47 -57.54 -50.20
C SER A 152 21.66 -57.76 -51.71
N SER A 153 21.73 -56.71 -52.54
CA SER A 153 21.92 -56.84 -54.00
C SER A 153 23.39 -56.86 -54.43
N LEU A 154 24.33 -56.54 -53.53
CA LEU A 154 25.80 -56.60 -53.76
C LEU A 154 26.41 -57.98 -53.44
N LYS A 155 25.62 -58.94 -52.95
CA LYS A 155 26.08 -60.26 -52.47
C LYS A 155 25.60 -61.44 -53.33
N ASN A 156 25.17 -61.21 -54.58
CA ASN A 156 24.72 -62.25 -55.51
C ASN A 156 25.35 -62.16 -56.90
#